data_AF-A0A9D1RXP7-F1
#
_entry.id   AF-A0A9D1RXP7-F1
#
_cell.length_a   1.000
_cell.length_b   1.000
_cell.length_c   1.000
_cell.angle_alpha   90.00
_cell.angle_beta   90.00
_cell.angle_gamma   90.00
#
_symmetry.space_group_name_H-M   'P 1'
#
loop_
_entity.id
_entity.type
_entity.pdbx_description
1 polymer ?
#
loop_
_entity_poly.entity_id
_entity_poly.type
_entity_poly.pdbx_seq_one_letter_code
_entity_poly.pdbx_strand_id
1 'polypeptide(L)'
;MQVLGMGLAVAMILAACSGDGDSGSGNVSGSEQPANTAQSNASDTRDHAAPGKVSELILRAEDAPEPVANYEFTNVGQDVPGDGSLDKTLNDFLLEMDGGSKTDPAQCEAMVNSGLELQAKLSRDPENYAAVHFAQPLNPEESEDVEAILNSVTYGVMLSTAEDLPQVPENVEECATFTEEPVDPSTGANAGVGPSQVTAEPVDIEVEGADQVVAARISLQTLGEEELGQDSFLGAPTTKVIGTVNGVYFEVEASGEGISEEALQALAQAQVDKIRNA
;
A
#
# COMPACT_ATOMS: atom_id res chain seq x y z
N MET A 1 -12.13 14.02 39.80
CA MET A 1 -10.67 13.89 40.01
C MET A 1 -10.10 13.31 38.73
N GLN A 2 -9.36 14.13 38.00
CA GLN A 2 -8.48 13.72 36.89
C GLN A 2 -7.25 13.00 37.46
N VAL A 3 -6.78 11.93 36.81
CA VAL A 3 -5.37 11.51 36.72
C VAL A 3 -5.26 10.74 35.39
N LEU A 4 -4.89 11.42 34.29
CA LEU A 4 -3.56 11.46 33.68
C LEU A 4 -3.12 10.13 33.04
N GLY A 5 -3.20 10.10 31.71
CA GLY A 5 -2.46 9.17 30.87
C GLY A 5 -0.97 9.48 30.89
N MET A 6 -0.16 8.44 30.81
CA MET A 6 1.26 8.51 30.52
C MET A 6 1.47 7.74 29.22
N GLY A 7 1.82 8.49 28.18
CA GLY A 7 2.29 7.94 26.92
C GLY A 7 3.57 7.13 27.15
N LEU A 8 3.64 6.01 26.45
CA LEU A 8 4.82 5.18 26.39
C LEU A 8 5.86 5.89 25.51
N ALA A 9 6.91 6.38 26.14
CA ALA A 9 8.07 6.95 25.48
C ALA A 9 8.97 5.82 24.98
N VAL A 10 9.08 5.65 23.66
CA VAL A 10 10.15 4.85 23.07
C VAL A 10 11.41 5.70 23.08
N ALA A 11 12.28 5.43 24.07
CA ALA A 11 13.60 6.02 24.15
C ALA A 11 14.57 5.17 23.31
N MET A 12 15.08 5.71 22.20
CA MET A 12 16.30 5.18 21.59
C MET A 12 17.32 6.29 21.38
N ILE A 13 18.40 6.11 22.14
CA ILE A 13 19.69 6.79 22.09
C ILE A 13 20.32 6.46 20.74
N LEU A 14 20.87 7.44 20.01
CA LEU A 14 22.09 7.27 19.21
C LEU A 14 22.68 8.62 18.78
N ALA A 15 24.00 8.58 18.65
CA ALA A 15 24.92 9.70 18.77
C ALA A 15 25.04 10.54 17.49
N ALA A 16 25.12 11.85 17.68
CA ALA A 16 25.42 12.84 16.66
C ALA A 16 26.90 12.80 16.25
N CYS A 17 27.16 12.74 14.95
CA CYS A 17 28.37 13.28 14.32
C CYS A 17 27.96 14.11 13.10
N SER A 18 27.91 15.43 13.31
CA SER A 18 28.00 16.51 12.31
C SER A 18 29.27 16.29 11.45
N GLY A 19 29.37 16.66 10.17
CA GLY A 19 28.79 17.75 9.38
C GLY A 19 29.94 18.39 8.60
N ASP A 20 29.73 18.70 7.31
CA ASP A 20 30.24 19.86 6.55
C ASP A 20 30.49 19.52 5.07
N GLY A 21 29.92 20.35 4.18
CA GLY A 21 30.09 20.25 2.73
C GLY A 21 29.26 21.26 1.94
N ASP A 22 29.52 22.55 2.18
CA ASP A 22 29.02 23.73 1.46
C ASP A 22 29.35 23.70 -0.06
N SER A 23 28.47 24.30 -0.89
CA SER A 23 28.78 25.19 -2.04
C SER A 23 27.86 25.00 -3.25
N GLY A 24 27.27 26.11 -3.74
CA GLY A 24 27.30 26.37 -5.19
C GLY A 24 26.00 26.84 -5.85
N SER A 25 25.73 28.14 -5.78
CA SER A 25 24.71 28.87 -6.54
C SER A 25 24.98 28.94 -8.05
N GLY A 26 23.92 28.95 -8.87
CA GLY A 26 24.00 29.29 -10.30
C GLY A 26 22.61 29.57 -10.91
N ASN A 27 22.26 30.85 -11.01
CA ASN A 27 21.00 31.39 -11.53
C ASN A 27 21.19 31.85 -12.99
N VAL A 28 20.33 31.48 -13.94
CA VAL A 28 20.19 32.15 -15.26
C VAL A 28 18.72 32.15 -15.70
N SER A 29 18.18 33.35 -15.94
CA SER A 29 16.84 33.65 -16.44
C SER A 29 16.73 33.68 -17.97
N GLY A 30 15.49 33.52 -18.46
CA GLY A 30 14.98 34.05 -19.74
C GLY A 30 14.54 32.96 -20.72
N SER A 31 13.42 33.05 -21.44
CA SER A 31 12.31 34.00 -21.53
C SER A 31 11.34 33.47 -22.61
N GLU A 32 10.06 33.84 -22.48
CA GLU A 32 9.05 33.99 -23.56
C GLU A 32 8.31 32.76 -24.15
N GLN A 33 6.99 32.82 -23.95
CA GLN A 33 5.88 32.06 -24.56
C GLN A 33 5.69 32.43 -26.04
N PRO A 34 5.01 31.59 -26.85
CA PRO A 34 3.68 32.01 -27.27
C PRO A 34 2.63 30.88 -27.33
N ALA A 35 1.38 31.32 -27.19
CA ALA A 35 0.17 30.53 -27.23
C ALA A 35 -0.09 29.88 -28.61
N ASN A 36 -0.69 28.70 -28.61
CA ASN A 36 -1.47 28.20 -29.74
C ASN A 36 -2.80 27.64 -29.25
N THR A 37 -3.88 28.30 -29.68
CA THR A 37 -5.27 27.90 -29.51
C THR A 37 -5.69 27.15 -30.77
N ALA A 38 -6.19 25.92 -30.66
CA ALA A 38 -6.97 25.27 -31.71
C ALA A 38 -8.07 24.39 -31.10
N GLN A 39 -9.29 24.66 -31.54
CA GLN A 39 -10.56 24.12 -31.07
C GLN A 39 -10.84 22.68 -31.54
N SER A 40 -11.40 21.91 -30.60
CA SER A 40 -12.62 21.08 -30.69
C SER A 40 -12.77 20.01 -31.79
N ASN A 41 -12.94 18.76 -31.35
CA ASN A 41 -14.07 17.94 -31.79
C ASN A 41 -14.68 17.25 -30.56
N ALA A 42 -15.93 17.58 -30.26
CA ALA A 42 -16.77 16.92 -29.28
C ALA A 42 -17.37 15.64 -29.87
N SER A 43 -17.30 14.52 -29.14
CA SER A 43 -18.30 13.45 -29.15
C SER A 43 -17.92 12.41 -28.08
N ASP A 44 -18.55 12.48 -26.90
CA ASP A 44 -19.49 11.47 -26.40
C ASP A 44 -19.74 11.75 -24.91
N THR A 45 -20.85 12.41 -24.60
CA THR A 45 -21.32 12.65 -23.24
C THR A 45 -21.82 11.33 -22.65
N ARG A 46 -20.93 10.58 -22.01
CA ARG A 46 -21.32 9.86 -20.79
C ARG A 46 -20.96 10.79 -19.64
N ASP A 47 -21.98 11.37 -19.01
CA ASP A 47 -21.86 11.92 -17.66
C ASP A 47 -21.42 10.77 -16.73
N HIS A 48 -20.12 10.51 -16.67
CA HIS A 48 -19.51 9.97 -15.47
C HIS A 48 -19.22 11.19 -14.64
N ALA A 49 -19.94 11.35 -13.53
CA ALA A 49 -19.51 12.25 -12.48
C ALA A 49 -18.01 11.99 -12.28
N ALA A 50 -17.19 13.05 -12.32
CA ALA A 50 -15.80 12.92 -11.91
C ALA A 50 -15.81 12.17 -10.57
N PRO A 51 -15.05 11.07 -10.41
CA PRO A 51 -15.06 10.32 -9.18
C PRO A 51 -14.89 11.32 -8.03
N GLY A 52 -15.75 11.24 -7.02
CA GLY A 52 -15.53 11.96 -5.77
C GLY A 52 -14.10 11.72 -5.29
N LYS A 53 -13.58 12.56 -4.40
CA LYS A 53 -12.21 12.37 -3.88
C LYS A 53 -12.03 10.90 -3.48
N VAL A 54 -10.93 10.25 -3.83
CA VAL A 54 -10.72 8.81 -3.55
C VAL A 54 -10.96 8.44 -2.09
N SER A 55 -10.72 9.38 -1.17
CA SER A 55 -11.05 9.31 0.27
C SER A 55 -12.54 9.16 0.61
N GLU A 56 -13.43 9.52 -0.30
CA GLU A 56 -14.89 9.34 -0.19
C GLU A 56 -15.32 7.94 -0.65
N LEU A 57 -14.50 7.29 -1.48
CA LEU A 57 -14.75 5.97 -2.05
C LEU A 57 -14.24 4.83 -1.15
N ILE A 58 -13.24 5.08 -0.30
CA ILE A 58 -12.66 4.08 0.62
C ILE A 58 -13.66 3.68 1.72
N LEU A 59 -13.68 2.41 2.12
CA LEU A 59 -14.48 1.92 3.25
C LEU A 59 -14.27 2.74 4.52
N ARG A 60 -15.32 2.83 5.34
CA ARG A 60 -15.27 3.36 6.71
C ARG A 60 -15.53 2.25 7.71
N ALA A 61 -15.34 2.56 9.00
CA ALA A 61 -15.62 1.61 10.07
C ALA A 61 -17.06 1.05 10.00
N GLU A 62 -18.04 1.88 9.67
CA GLU A 62 -19.44 1.46 9.53
C GLU A 62 -19.73 0.58 8.31
N ASP A 63 -18.81 0.52 7.34
CA ASP A 63 -18.93 -0.30 6.14
C ASP A 63 -18.30 -1.70 6.31
N ALA A 64 -17.72 -1.98 7.48
CA ALA A 64 -17.02 -3.23 7.75
C ALA A 64 -17.96 -4.45 7.60
N PRO A 65 -17.63 -5.44 6.74
CA PRO A 65 -18.45 -6.64 6.61
C PRO A 65 -18.32 -7.53 7.85
N GLU A 66 -19.32 -8.38 8.08
CA GLU A 66 -19.43 -9.25 9.29
C GLU A 66 -18.13 -9.95 9.72
N PRO A 67 -17.32 -10.56 8.83
CA PRO A 67 -16.08 -11.24 9.25
C PRO A 67 -15.05 -10.34 9.95
N VAL A 68 -15.09 -9.02 9.70
CA VAL A 68 -14.17 -8.02 10.28
C VAL A 68 -14.90 -6.88 11.00
N ALA A 69 -16.21 -7.00 11.23
CA ALA A 69 -17.00 -5.94 11.86
C ALA A 69 -16.58 -5.61 13.30
N ASN A 70 -15.90 -6.55 13.97
CA ASN A 70 -15.37 -6.37 15.33
C ASN A 70 -13.86 -6.08 15.37
N TYR A 71 -13.23 -5.87 14.21
CA TYR A 71 -11.81 -5.56 14.12
C TYR A 71 -11.58 -4.08 14.42
N GLU A 72 -10.38 -3.75 14.89
CA GLU A 72 -9.98 -2.36 15.09
C GLU A 72 -9.78 -1.69 13.73
N PHE A 73 -10.55 -0.62 13.49
CA PHE A 73 -10.49 0.15 12.25
C PHE A 73 -9.52 1.32 12.40
N THR A 74 -8.64 1.49 11.41
CA THR A 74 -7.75 2.66 11.28
C THR A 74 -7.92 3.28 9.90
N ASN A 75 -8.09 4.60 9.83
CA ASN A 75 -8.05 5.32 8.56
C ASN A 75 -6.64 5.90 8.37
N VAL A 76 -5.84 5.19 7.58
CA VAL A 76 -4.42 5.52 7.38
C VAL A 76 -4.24 6.96 6.89
N GLY A 77 -5.11 7.46 6.02
CA GLY A 77 -4.98 8.82 5.47
C GLY A 77 -5.46 9.95 6.41
N GLN A 78 -6.26 9.63 7.43
CA GLN A 78 -6.77 10.62 8.40
C GLN A 78 -6.05 10.58 9.74
N ASP A 79 -5.54 9.41 10.11
CA ASP A 79 -4.79 9.19 11.36
C ASP A 79 -3.30 9.55 11.22
N VAL A 80 -2.83 9.80 9.99
CA VAL A 80 -1.59 10.54 9.72
C VAL A 80 -1.86 12.04 9.96
N PRO A 81 -1.24 12.66 10.97
CA PRO A 81 -1.46 14.07 11.25
C PRO A 81 -1.10 14.94 10.04
N GLY A 82 -2.08 15.65 9.49
CA GLY A 82 -1.91 16.59 8.37
C GLY A 82 -1.03 17.82 8.67
N ASP A 83 -0.43 17.91 9.86
CA ASP A 83 0.60 18.89 10.22
C ASP A 83 2.04 18.36 9.99
N GLY A 84 2.19 17.16 9.44
CA GLY A 84 3.48 16.51 9.25
C GLY A 84 4.09 16.00 10.56
N SER A 85 3.27 15.78 11.60
CA SER A 85 3.70 15.19 12.88
C SER A 85 3.58 13.67 12.96
N LEU A 86 3.55 12.97 11.81
CA LEU A 86 4.33 11.72 11.79
C LEU A 86 5.70 12.10 12.35
N ASP A 87 6.17 11.37 13.37
CA ASP A 87 7.54 11.55 13.84
C ASP A 87 8.41 11.66 12.59
N LYS A 88 9.18 12.75 12.45
CA LYS A 88 10.02 12.97 11.27
C LYS A 88 10.82 11.70 10.96
N THR A 89 11.16 10.94 11.99
CA THR A 89 11.78 9.61 11.94
C THR A 89 10.90 8.56 11.25
N LEU A 90 9.60 8.48 11.56
CA LEU A 90 8.65 7.56 10.92
C LEU A 90 8.33 7.98 9.48
N ASN A 91 8.19 9.29 9.21
CA ASN A 91 8.00 9.78 7.85
C ASN A 91 9.26 9.59 7.00
N ASP A 92 10.44 9.92 7.52
CA ASP A 92 11.71 9.67 6.83
C ASP A 92 11.94 8.15 6.66
N PHE A 93 11.58 7.32 7.64
CA PHE A 93 11.63 5.85 7.53
C PHE A 93 10.65 5.30 6.49
N LEU A 94 9.42 5.80 6.42
CA LEU A 94 8.45 5.42 5.39
C LEU A 94 8.88 5.90 4.00
N LEU A 95 9.55 7.05 3.91
CA LEU A 95 10.14 7.57 2.66
C LEU A 95 11.44 6.83 2.27
N GLU A 96 12.20 6.33 3.24
CA GLU A 96 13.36 5.46 3.02
C GLU A 96 12.94 4.02 2.68
N MET A 97 11.78 3.58 3.17
CA MET A 97 11.14 2.28 2.85
C MET A 97 10.21 2.33 1.64
N ASP A 98 10.02 3.49 1.01
CA ASP A 98 9.51 3.61 -0.36
C ASP A 98 10.55 3.04 -1.34
N GLY A 99 11.09 1.85 -1.05
CA GLY A 99 11.82 1.09 -2.02
C GLY A 99 10.82 0.66 -3.06
N GLY A 100 10.62 1.49 -4.08
CA GLY A 100 9.95 1.03 -5.28
C GLY A 100 10.62 -0.25 -5.73
N SER A 101 9.90 -1.14 -6.37
CA SER A 101 10.50 -2.36 -6.90
C SER A 101 10.17 -2.51 -8.38
N LYS A 102 10.98 -3.30 -9.07
CA LYS A 102 10.73 -3.71 -10.43
C LYS A 102 10.62 -5.22 -10.47
N THR A 103 9.64 -5.70 -11.20
CA THR A 103 9.43 -7.13 -11.38
C THR A 103 9.91 -7.60 -12.75
N ASP A 104 10.37 -8.85 -12.82
CA ASP A 104 10.60 -9.57 -14.06
C ASP A 104 9.81 -10.90 -14.01
N PRO A 105 8.70 -11.02 -14.76
CA PRO A 105 8.19 -10.06 -15.75
C PRO A 105 7.46 -8.86 -15.12
N ALA A 106 7.51 -7.70 -15.79
CA ALA A 106 6.96 -6.42 -15.30
C ALA A 106 5.44 -6.47 -15.02
N GLN A 107 4.70 -7.33 -15.73
CA GLN A 107 3.26 -7.52 -15.50
C GLN A 107 2.91 -8.08 -14.10
N CYS A 108 3.91 -8.52 -13.32
CA CYS A 108 3.73 -9.02 -11.96
C CYS A 108 3.93 -7.95 -10.89
N GLU A 109 4.16 -6.68 -11.26
CA GLU A 109 4.36 -5.56 -10.32
C GLU A 109 3.21 -5.42 -9.31
N ALA A 110 1.95 -5.59 -9.75
CA ALA A 110 0.78 -5.51 -8.87
C ALA A 110 0.78 -6.58 -7.75
N MET A 111 1.58 -7.65 -7.87
CA MET A 111 1.65 -8.73 -6.88
C MET A 111 2.59 -8.42 -5.71
N VAL A 112 3.54 -7.49 -5.87
CA VAL A 112 4.57 -7.18 -4.85
C VAL A 112 4.43 -5.83 -4.20
N ASN A 113 3.64 -4.91 -4.79
CA ASN A 113 3.39 -3.61 -4.17
C ASN A 113 2.91 -3.82 -2.73
N SER A 114 3.72 -3.44 -1.75
CA SER A 114 3.39 -3.70 -0.35
C SER A 114 2.42 -2.64 0.15
N GLY A 115 1.59 -2.99 1.13
CA GLY A 115 0.80 -1.99 1.85
C GLY A 115 1.62 -0.81 2.38
N LEU A 116 2.92 -0.99 2.65
CA LEU A 116 3.85 0.07 3.07
C LEU A 116 4.27 1.02 1.93
N GLU A 117 4.62 0.49 0.76
CA GLU A 117 4.94 1.31 -0.43
C GLU A 117 3.73 2.17 -0.80
N LEU A 118 2.56 1.55 -0.76
CA LEU A 118 1.34 2.22 -1.06
C LEU A 118 0.92 3.24 0.02
N GLN A 119 1.26 3.02 1.30
CA GLN A 119 1.16 4.03 2.37
C GLN A 119 2.10 5.22 2.14
N ALA A 120 3.32 4.97 1.64
CA ALA A 120 4.23 6.04 1.25
C ALA A 120 3.67 6.85 0.07
N LYS A 121 3.03 6.19 -0.91
CA LYS A 121 2.28 6.86 -2.00
C LYS A 121 1.12 7.69 -1.45
N LEU A 122 0.34 7.18 -0.51
CA LEU A 122 -0.73 7.93 0.18
C LEU A 122 -0.23 9.21 0.85
N SER A 123 0.92 9.14 1.52
CA SER A 123 1.51 10.31 2.19
C SER A 123 1.96 11.40 1.22
N ARG A 124 2.38 11.01 0.00
CA ARG A 124 2.84 11.94 -1.04
C ARG A 124 1.71 12.50 -1.90
N ASP A 125 0.71 11.68 -2.18
CA ASP A 125 -0.42 12.03 -3.04
C ASP A 125 -1.77 11.62 -2.41
N PRO A 126 -2.17 12.29 -1.31
CA PRO A 126 -3.43 11.98 -0.63
C PRO A 126 -4.68 12.33 -1.44
N GLU A 127 -4.55 12.97 -2.61
CA GLU A 127 -5.67 13.26 -3.49
C GLU A 127 -6.03 12.05 -4.38
N ASN A 128 -5.05 11.23 -4.73
CA ASN A 128 -5.22 10.06 -5.61
C ASN A 128 -5.09 8.71 -4.91
N TYR A 129 -4.77 8.67 -3.62
CA TYR A 129 -4.72 7.45 -2.82
C TYR A 129 -5.60 7.54 -1.57
N ALA A 130 -6.16 6.41 -1.14
CA ALA A 130 -6.82 6.26 0.17
C ALA A 130 -6.62 4.85 0.71
N ALA A 131 -6.42 4.71 2.02
CA ALA A 131 -6.20 3.40 2.64
C ALA A 131 -6.83 3.29 4.04
N VAL A 132 -7.29 2.10 4.37
CA VAL A 132 -7.82 1.74 5.69
C VAL A 132 -7.34 0.35 6.10
N HIS A 133 -7.21 0.13 7.41
CA HIS A 133 -6.87 -1.18 7.97
C HIS A 133 -7.93 -1.68 8.95
N PHE A 134 -8.08 -3.00 9.01
CA PHE A 134 -8.84 -3.74 10.00
C PHE A 134 -7.88 -4.72 10.69
N ALA A 135 -7.53 -4.45 11.95
CA ALA A 135 -6.64 -5.28 12.74
C ALA A 135 -7.42 -6.13 13.75
N GLN A 136 -7.05 -7.41 13.89
CA GLN A 136 -7.65 -8.25 14.91
C GLN A 136 -7.30 -7.68 16.30
N PRO A 137 -8.29 -7.45 17.19
CA PRO A 137 -8.01 -6.91 18.50
C PRO A 137 -7.18 -7.91 19.30
N LEU A 138 -6.05 -7.43 19.82
CA LEU A 138 -5.21 -8.19 20.74
C LEU A 138 -5.68 -7.99 22.17
N ASN A 139 -5.56 -9.04 22.98
CA ASN A 139 -5.76 -8.86 24.41
C ASN A 139 -4.58 -8.07 25.02
N PRO A 140 -4.72 -7.47 26.22
CA PRO A 140 -3.66 -6.64 26.79
C PRO A 140 -2.32 -7.37 27.00
N GLU A 141 -2.34 -8.67 27.27
CA GLU A 141 -1.12 -9.47 27.43
C GLU A 141 -0.42 -9.71 26.08
N GLU A 142 -1.19 -9.94 25.01
CA GLU A 142 -0.71 -10.08 23.63
C GLU A 142 -0.20 -8.75 23.06
N SER A 143 -0.78 -7.61 23.46
CA SER A 143 -0.37 -6.30 22.95
C SER A 143 1.04 -5.86 23.37
N GLU A 144 1.62 -6.54 24.36
CA GLU A 144 3.02 -6.35 24.77
C GLU A 144 3.96 -7.42 24.18
N ASP A 145 3.40 -8.44 23.51
CA ASP A 145 4.13 -9.54 22.89
C ASP A 145 4.32 -9.29 21.38
N VAL A 146 5.58 -9.09 20.99
CA VAL A 146 5.96 -8.82 19.60
C VAL A 146 5.58 -9.97 18.66
N GLU A 147 5.68 -11.23 19.11
CA GLU A 147 5.30 -12.37 18.27
C GLU A 147 3.79 -12.40 18.04
N ALA A 148 3.00 -12.12 19.09
CA ALA A 148 1.54 -12.04 18.97
C ALA A 148 1.10 -10.88 18.06
N ILE A 149 1.76 -9.72 18.14
CA ILE A 149 1.51 -8.58 17.26
C ILE A 149 1.81 -8.94 15.81
N LEU A 150 2.97 -9.53 15.52
CA LEU A 150 3.37 -9.84 14.16
C LEU A 150 2.57 -10.99 13.53
N ASN A 151 2.04 -11.90 14.34
CA ASN A 151 1.16 -12.99 13.89
C ASN A 151 -0.31 -12.58 13.83
N SER A 152 -0.69 -11.41 14.35
CA SER A 152 -2.07 -10.94 14.33
C SER A 152 -2.55 -10.68 12.90
N VAL A 153 -3.79 -11.07 12.62
CA VAL A 153 -4.36 -10.86 11.29
C VAL A 153 -4.68 -9.39 11.09
N THR A 154 -4.13 -8.82 10.03
CA THR A 154 -4.45 -7.48 9.56
C THR A 154 -4.94 -7.55 8.14
N TYR A 155 -6.07 -6.89 7.87
CA TYR A 155 -6.57 -6.65 6.52
C TYR A 155 -6.39 -5.18 6.15
N GLY A 156 -5.78 -4.91 5.00
CA GLY A 156 -5.67 -3.57 4.44
C GLY A 156 -6.52 -3.44 3.18
N VAL A 157 -7.16 -2.28 3.01
CA VAL A 157 -7.83 -1.90 1.77
C VAL A 157 -7.20 -0.62 1.28
N MET A 158 -6.82 -0.60 0.01
CA MET A 158 -6.32 0.58 -0.66
C MET A 158 -7.07 0.85 -1.96
N LEU A 159 -7.27 2.14 -2.23
CA LEU A 159 -7.73 2.66 -3.52
C LEU A 159 -6.71 3.60 -4.14
N SER A 160 -6.68 3.61 -5.46
CA SER A 160 -6.00 4.66 -6.21
C SER A 160 -6.70 5.06 -7.50
N THR A 161 -6.55 6.34 -7.85
CA THR A 161 -6.93 6.94 -9.13
C THR A 161 -5.72 7.51 -9.89
N ALA A 162 -4.49 7.21 -9.45
CA ALA A 162 -3.28 7.68 -10.11
C ALA A 162 -3.15 7.10 -11.53
N GLU A 163 -2.44 7.81 -12.41
CA GLU A 163 -2.29 7.40 -13.83
C GLU A 163 -1.23 6.31 -14.03
N ASP A 164 -0.30 6.16 -13.10
CA ASP A 164 0.88 5.29 -13.16
C ASP A 164 0.73 4.00 -12.33
N LEU A 165 -0.49 3.47 -12.26
CA LEU A 165 -0.79 2.28 -11.49
C LEU A 165 -0.27 1.01 -12.16
N PRO A 166 0.14 0.00 -11.36
CA PRO A 166 0.53 -1.29 -11.91
C PRO A 166 -0.66 -1.92 -12.63
N GLN A 167 -0.38 -2.64 -13.71
CA GLN A 167 -1.44 -3.37 -14.41
C GLN A 167 -1.84 -4.60 -13.60
N VAL A 168 -3.15 -4.77 -13.41
CA VAL A 168 -3.69 -6.03 -12.86
C VAL A 168 -3.40 -7.13 -13.88
N PRO A 169 -2.67 -8.20 -13.52
CA PRO A 169 -2.35 -9.24 -14.48
C PRO A 169 -3.61 -9.99 -14.89
N GLU A 170 -3.69 -10.40 -16.17
CA GLU A 170 -4.83 -11.15 -16.69
C GLU A 170 -4.92 -12.57 -16.09
N ASN A 171 -3.79 -13.15 -15.69
CA ASN A 171 -3.69 -14.47 -15.11
C ASN A 171 -2.56 -14.53 -14.07
N VAL A 172 -2.89 -14.92 -12.84
CA VAL A 172 -1.92 -15.11 -11.74
C VAL A 172 -0.88 -16.18 -12.06
N GLU A 173 -1.24 -17.21 -12.83
CA GLU A 173 -0.33 -18.30 -13.18
C GLU A 173 0.89 -17.82 -13.99
N GLU A 174 0.78 -16.69 -14.70
CA GLU A 174 1.91 -16.07 -15.40
C GLU A 174 2.92 -15.43 -14.43
N CYS A 175 2.47 -15.16 -13.19
CA CYS A 175 3.26 -14.68 -12.07
C CYS A 175 3.53 -15.79 -11.03
N ALA A 176 3.40 -17.08 -11.40
CA ALA A 176 3.62 -18.19 -10.47
C ALA A 176 5.00 -18.14 -9.80
N THR A 177 6.02 -17.68 -10.52
CA THR A 177 7.34 -17.35 -9.97
C THR A 177 7.96 -16.22 -10.77
N PHE A 178 8.39 -15.15 -10.10
CA PHE A 178 9.01 -13.99 -10.71
C PHE A 178 10.07 -13.41 -9.78
N THR A 179 10.85 -12.45 -10.26
CA THR A 179 11.83 -11.75 -9.43
C THR A 179 11.38 -10.34 -9.15
N GLU A 180 11.65 -9.87 -7.95
CA GLU A 180 11.51 -8.49 -7.53
C GLU A 180 12.90 -7.90 -7.28
N GLU A 181 13.21 -6.76 -7.88
CA GLU A 181 14.44 -6.02 -7.63
C GLU A 181 14.11 -4.67 -6.96
N PRO A 182 14.59 -4.44 -5.73
CA PRO A 182 14.44 -3.15 -5.08
C PRO A 182 15.15 -2.03 -5.84
N VAL A 183 14.45 -0.92 -6.08
CA VAL A 183 14.96 0.29 -6.73
C VAL A 183 14.82 1.51 -5.81
N ASP A 184 15.73 2.46 -5.97
CA ASP A 184 15.61 3.78 -5.38
C ASP A 184 14.47 4.52 -6.09
N PRO A 185 13.42 4.96 -5.38
CA PRO A 185 12.25 5.61 -5.98
C PRO A 185 12.58 6.96 -6.62
N SER A 186 13.62 7.64 -6.14
CA SER A 186 14.04 8.97 -6.60
C SER A 186 14.88 8.92 -7.87
N THR A 187 15.60 7.81 -8.09
CA THR A 187 16.52 7.66 -9.24
C THR A 187 16.12 6.53 -10.20
N GLY A 188 15.26 5.60 -9.78
CA GLY A 188 14.88 4.39 -10.49
C GLY A 188 16.02 3.37 -10.67
N ALA A 189 17.16 3.59 -10.01
CA ALA A 189 18.33 2.72 -10.03
C ALA A 189 18.25 1.65 -8.94
N ASN A 190 18.96 0.54 -9.10
CA ASN A 190 18.92 -0.57 -8.13
C ASN A 190 19.39 -0.09 -6.76
N ALA A 191 18.63 -0.39 -5.71
CA ALA A 191 18.87 0.08 -4.35
C ALA A 191 20.09 -0.59 -3.66
N GLY A 192 20.85 -1.40 -4.39
CA GLY A 192 22.02 -2.13 -3.88
C GLY A 192 21.67 -3.39 -3.08
N VAL A 193 20.38 -3.71 -2.95
CA VAL A 193 19.88 -5.00 -2.45
C VAL A 193 19.73 -5.96 -3.62
N GLY A 194 20.09 -7.23 -3.43
CA GLY A 194 19.94 -8.26 -4.46
C GLY A 194 18.46 -8.55 -4.77
N PRO A 195 18.15 -9.17 -5.92
CA PRO A 195 16.78 -9.52 -6.26
C PRO A 195 16.23 -10.60 -5.32
N SER A 196 14.94 -10.50 -5.02
CA SER A 196 14.17 -11.52 -4.31
C SER A 196 13.41 -12.37 -5.32
N GLN A 197 13.25 -13.67 -5.04
CA GLN A 197 12.31 -14.52 -5.74
C GLN A 197 10.94 -14.40 -5.07
N VAL A 198 9.90 -14.26 -5.88
CA VAL A 198 8.52 -14.14 -5.42
C VAL A 198 7.71 -15.26 -6.06
N THR A 199 6.83 -15.86 -5.28
CA THR A 199 5.85 -16.83 -5.78
C THR A 199 4.44 -16.30 -5.56
N ALA A 200 3.61 -16.31 -6.61
CA ALA A 200 2.19 -16.01 -6.52
C ALA A 200 1.36 -17.27 -6.81
N GLU A 201 0.61 -17.75 -5.82
CA GLU A 201 -0.31 -18.87 -5.97
C GLU A 201 -1.74 -18.34 -6.11
N PRO A 202 -2.50 -18.72 -7.15
CA PRO A 202 -3.87 -18.25 -7.31
C PRO A 202 -4.76 -18.69 -6.13
N VAL A 203 -5.65 -17.79 -5.70
CA VAL A 203 -6.66 -18.04 -4.67
C VAL A 203 -8.04 -17.88 -5.30
N ASP A 204 -8.97 -18.76 -4.93
CA ASP A 204 -10.33 -18.79 -5.48
C ASP A 204 -11.22 -17.75 -4.76
N ILE A 205 -11.04 -16.47 -5.11
CA ILE A 205 -11.87 -15.36 -4.63
C ILE A 205 -12.51 -14.66 -5.82
N GLU A 206 -13.84 -14.69 -5.85
CA GLU A 206 -14.64 -13.95 -6.84
C GLU A 206 -15.19 -12.67 -6.22
N VAL A 207 -15.10 -11.57 -6.96
CA VAL A 207 -15.65 -10.26 -6.58
C VAL A 207 -16.55 -9.75 -7.71
N GLU A 208 -17.84 -9.62 -7.43
CA GLU A 208 -18.83 -9.24 -8.44
C GLU A 208 -18.79 -7.74 -8.74
N GLY A 209 -18.81 -7.40 -10.04
CA GLY A 209 -18.97 -6.02 -10.50
C GLY A 209 -17.69 -5.23 -10.68
N ALA A 210 -16.53 -5.83 -10.43
CA ALA A 210 -15.25 -5.28 -10.85
C ALA A 210 -14.98 -5.58 -12.34
N ASP A 211 -14.21 -4.70 -12.99
CA ASP A 211 -13.86 -4.79 -14.40
C ASP A 211 -12.79 -5.86 -14.65
N GLN A 212 -11.82 -5.95 -13.73
CA GLN A 212 -10.76 -6.96 -13.67
C GLN A 212 -10.47 -7.27 -12.21
N VAL A 213 -10.29 -8.54 -11.86
CA VAL A 213 -9.91 -8.97 -10.51
C VAL A 213 -9.06 -10.22 -10.61
N VAL A 214 -8.00 -10.25 -9.80
CA VAL A 214 -7.26 -11.47 -9.49
C VAL A 214 -6.99 -11.55 -7.99
N ALA A 215 -6.85 -12.76 -7.49
CA ALA A 215 -6.48 -13.02 -6.11
C ALA A 215 -5.34 -14.03 -6.04
N ALA A 216 -4.36 -13.75 -5.17
CA ALA A 216 -3.17 -14.55 -5.06
C ALA A 216 -2.61 -14.55 -3.64
N ARG A 217 -2.00 -15.67 -3.24
CA ARG A 217 -1.12 -15.77 -2.08
C ARG A 217 0.31 -15.53 -2.54
N ILE A 218 0.95 -14.53 -1.96
CA ILE A 218 2.28 -14.06 -2.31
C ILE A 218 3.25 -14.50 -1.22
N SER A 219 4.36 -15.12 -1.61
CA SER A 219 5.46 -15.46 -0.70
C SER A 219 6.77 -14.93 -1.25
N LEU A 220 7.59 -14.34 -0.37
CA LEU A 220 8.89 -13.79 -0.71
C LEU A 220 10.00 -14.75 -0.26
N GLN A 221 10.95 -15.01 -1.15
CA GLN A 221 12.18 -15.74 -0.85
C GLN A 221 13.38 -14.89 -1.25
N THR A 222 14.14 -14.41 -0.27
CA THR A 222 15.38 -13.68 -0.51
C THR A 222 16.43 -14.61 -1.14
N LEU A 223 16.88 -14.30 -2.36
CA LEU A 223 17.93 -15.06 -3.03
C LEU A 223 19.31 -14.58 -2.53
N GLY A 224 20.07 -15.46 -1.85
CA GLY A 224 21.49 -15.21 -1.57
C GLY A 224 21.93 -15.23 -0.11
N GLU A 225 21.04 -15.52 0.84
CA GLU A 225 21.42 -15.80 2.22
C GLU A 225 21.37 -17.32 2.49
N GLU A 226 22.45 -18.02 2.14
CA GLU A 226 22.80 -19.24 2.88
C GLU A 226 23.04 -18.82 4.35
N GLU A 227 22.22 -19.32 5.29
CA GLU A 227 22.36 -19.14 6.75
C GLU A 227 21.76 -17.88 7.43
N LEU A 228 20.52 -17.51 7.10
CA LEU A 228 19.60 -17.11 8.18
C LEU A 228 18.53 -18.19 8.27
N GLY A 229 18.34 -18.75 9.46
CA GLY A 229 17.50 -19.92 9.68
C GLY A 229 16.10 -19.77 9.07
N GLN A 230 15.41 -20.89 8.91
CA GLN A 230 14.01 -20.98 8.48
C GLN A 230 13.02 -20.15 9.34
N ASP A 231 13.52 -19.41 10.34
CA ASP A 231 12.80 -18.50 11.24
C ASP A 231 13.10 -17.01 10.93
N SER A 232 13.57 -16.70 9.72
CA SER A 232 13.74 -15.32 9.28
C SER A 232 12.36 -14.71 9.09
N PHE A 233 11.92 -13.98 10.12
CA PHE A 233 10.67 -13.23 10.32
C PHE A 233 10.24 -12.27 9.18
N LEU A 234 10.92 -12.27 8.04
CA LEU A 234 10.75 -11.35 6.93
C LEU A 234 10.00 -12.05 5.79
N GLY A 235 8.67 -12.07 5.89
CA GLY A 235 7.80 -12.44 4.79
C GLY A 235 6.77 -13.51 5.12
N ALA A 236 5.98 -13.32 6.19
CA ALA A 236 4.74 -14.10 6.32
C ALA A 236 3.94 -13.94 5.01
N PRO A 237 3.44 -15.04 4.43
CA PRO A 237 2.77 -14.99 3.14
C PRO A 237 1.56 -14.07 3.24
N THR A 238 1.49 -13.09 2.34
CA THR A 238 0.35 -12.18 2.24
C THR A 238 -0.64 -12.73 1.24
N THR A 239 -1.94 -12.53 1.45
CA THR A 239 -2.94 -12.85 0.43
C THR A 239 -3.55 -11.55 -0.07
N LYS A 240 -3.58 -11.36 -1.38
CA LYS A 240 -4.05 -10.13 -2.03
C LYS A 240 -5.22 -10.41 -2.96
N VAL A 241 -6.14 -9.46 -3.04
CA VAL A 241 -7.16 -9.32 -4.07
C VAL A 241 -6.96 -7.96 -4.72
N ILE A 242 -6.60 -7.95 -5.99
CA ILE A 242 -6.30 -6.73 -6.74
C ILE A 242 -7.21 -6.64 -7.95
N GLY A 243 -7.64 -5.43 -8.26
CA GLY A 243 -8.57 -5.24 -9.35
C GLY A 243 -8.83 -3.78 -9.70
N THR A 244 -9.73 -3.60 -10.66
CA THR A 244 -10.22 -2.28 -11.06
C THR A 244 -11.74 -2.27 -11.11
N VAL A 245 -12.34 -1.14 -10.75
CA VAL A 245 -13.78 -0.90 -10.88
C VAL A 245 -14.04 0.57 -11.19
N ASN A 246 -14.78 0.85 -12.27
CA ASN A 246 -15.07 2.22 -12.72
C ASN A 246 -13.81 3.09 -12.90
N GLY A 247 -12.68 2.47 -13.28
CA GLY A 247 -11.39 3.15 -13.43
C GLY A 247 -10.64 3.45 -12.12
N VAL A 248 -11.12 2.95 -10.98
CA VAL A 248 -10.43 3.01 -9.69
C VAL A 248 -9.72 1.68 -9.47
N TYR A 249 -8.42 1.71 -9.17
CA TYR A 249 -7.68 0.53 -8.72
C TYR A 249 -8.01 0.27 -7.26
N PHE A 250 -8.24 -0.99 -6.92
CA PHE A 250 -8.38 -1.43 -5.54
C PHE A 250 -7.46 -2.60 -5.25
N GLU A 251 -7.00 -2.63 -4.01
CA GLU A 251 -6.21 -3.72 -3.46
C GLU A 251 -6.72 -4.02 -2.05
N VAL A 252 -6.99 -5.30 -1.79
CA VAL A 252 -7.26 -5.82 -0.46
C VAL A 252 -6.15 -6.80 -0.13
N GLU A 253 -5.39 -6.51 0.91
CA GLU A 253 -4.29 -7.34 1.39
C GLU A 253 -4.65 -7.92 2.77
N ALA A 254 -4.21 -9.14 3.04
CA ALA A 254 -4.20 -9.72 4.37
C ALA A 254 -2.81 -10.26 4.71
N SER A 255 -2.38 -10.00 5.94
CA SER A 255 -1.13 -10.49 6.53
C SER A 255 -1.40 -11.11 7.91
N GLY A 256 -0.48 -11.96 8.38
CA GLY A 256 -0.57 -12.63 9.68
C GLY A 256 -0.97 -14.11 9.57
N GLU A 257 -1.10 -14.78 10.71
CA GLU A 257 -1.47 -16.21 10.76
C GLU A 257 -2.99 -16.40 10.78
N GLY A 258 -3.51 -17.32 9.97
CA GLY A 258 -4.95 -17.65 9.96
C GLY A 258 -5.82 -16.68 9.16
N ILE A 259 -5.26 -16.07 8.11
CA ILE A 259 -5.99 -15.25 7.13
C ILE A 259 -7.26 -15.98 6.66
N SER A 260 -8.40 -15.28 6.71
CA SER A 260 -9.68 -15.78 6.24
C SER A 260 -9.95 -15.30 4.81
N GLU A 261 -10.03 -16.24 3.86
CA GLU A 261 -10.41 -15.96 2.46
C GLU A 261 -11.84 -15.40 2.38
N GLU A 262 -12.74 -15.82 3.27
CA GLU A 262 -14.10 -15.26 3.38
C GLU A 262 -14.05 -13.78 3.81
N ALA A 263 -13.17 -13.41 4.73
CA ALA A 263 -13.01 -12.02 5.16
C ALA A 263 -12.43 -11.15 4.04
N LEU A 264 -11.42 -11.66 3.32
CA LEU A 264 -10.85 -11.00 2.14
C LEU A 264 -11.90 -10.77 1.06
N GLN A 265 -12.66 -11.82 0.71
CA GLN A 265 -13.72 -11.72 -0.29
C GLN A 265 -14.79 -10.70 0.13
N ALA A 266 -15.25 -10.77 1.39
CA ALA A 266 -16.26 -9.85 1.88
C ALA A 266 -15.79 -8.40 1.89
N LEU A 267 -14.53 -8.14 2.24
CA LEU A 267 -13.91 -6.81 2.19
C LEU A 267 -13.78 -6.30 0.75
N ALA A 268 -13.28 -7.12 -0.16
CA ALA A 268 -13.16 -6.76 -1.56
C ALA A 268 -14.53 -6.47 -2.19
N GLN A 269 -15.54 -7.28 -1.88
CA GLN A 269 -16.91 -7.05 -2.33
C GLN A 269 -17.50 -5.75 -1.77
N ALA A 270 -17.36 -5.50 -0.46
CA ALA A 270 -17.83 -4.27 0.16
C ALA A 270 -17.18 -3.02 -0.48
N GLN A 271 -15.88 -3.09 -0.76
CA GLN A 271 -15.16 -1.99 -1.39
C GLN A 271 -15.61 -1.76 -2.85
N VAL A 272 -15.79 -2.83 -3.64
CA VAL A 272 -16.32 -2.74 -5.01
C VAL A 272 -17.73 -2.16 -5.02
N ASP A 273 -18.61 -2.63 -4.13
CA ASP A 273 -19.98 -2.14 -4.01
C ASP A 273 -20.00 -0.65 -3.65
N LYS A 274 -19.09 -0.21 -2.76
CA LYS A 274 -18.97 1.20 -2.39
C LYS A 274 -18.58 2.09 -3.58
N ILE A 275 -17.61 1.67 -4.38
CA ILE A 275 -17.18 2.43 -5.57
C ILE A 275 -18.29 2.48 -6.62
N ARG A 276 -19.02 1.39 -6.82
CA ARG A 276 -20.10 1.31 -7.82
C ARG A 276 -21.31 2.17 -7.48
N ASN A 277 -21.56 2.40 -6.20
CA ASN A 277 -22.72 3.14 -5.71
C ASN A 277 -22.42 4.61 -5.38
N ALA A 278 -21.20 5.08 -5.67
CA ALA A 278 -20.77 6.46 -5.46
C ALA A 278 -21.32 7.45 -6.51
#